data_AF-A0A371PIK1-F1
#
_entry.id   AF-A0A371PIK1-F1
#
_cell.length_a   1.000
_cell.length_b   1.000
_cell.length_c   1.000
_cell.angle_alpha   90.00
_cell.angle_beta   90.00
_cell.angle_gamma   90.00
#
_symmetry.space_group_name_H-M   'P 1'
#
loop_
_entity.id
_entity.type
_entity.pdbx_description
1 polymer ?
#
loop_
_entity_poly.entity_id
_entity_poly.type
_entity_poly.pdbx_seq_one_letter_code
_entity_poly.pdbx_strand_id
1 'polypeptide(L)' 'MDCPCRNQIEKLRIIMENTFDEFQSFVDPSVLLASQALDDALVQYRKCPMFNQCNQWGRTCTEEKKKLMAG' A
#
# COMPACT_ATOMS: atom_id res chain seq x y z
N MET A 1 -5.08 -13.08 -6.11
CA MET A 1 -4.18 -13.46 -5.01
C MET A 1 -4.32 -12.45 -3.91
N ASP A 2 -4.89 -12.85 -2.78
CA ASP A 2 -4.84 -12.06 -1.55
C ASP A 2 -3.37 -11.93 -1.14
N CYS A 3 -2.90 -10.70 -0.91
CA CYS A 3 -1.61 -10.47 -0.27
C CYS A 3 -1.88 -10.26 1.22
N PRO A 4 -1.60 -11.24 2.10
CA PRO A 4 -1.93 -11.13 3.52
C PRO A 4 -1.28 -9.90 4.17
N CYS A 5 -0.08 -9.52 3.70
CA CYS A 5 0.64 -8.33 4.15
C CYS A 5 -0.02 -7.00 3.74
N ARG A 6 -0.90 -6.99 2.72
CA ARG A 6 -1.66 -5.79 2.31
C ARG A 6 -2.96 -5.63 3.08
N ASN A 7 -3.51 -6.71 3.65
CA ASN A 7 -4.80 -6.65 4.36
C ASN A 7 -4.78 -5.62 5.50
N GLN A 8 -3.66 -5.51 6.21
CA GLN A 8 -3.53 -4.52 7.28
C GLN A 8 -3.46 -3.09 6.74
N ILE A 9 -2.79 -2.87 5.61
CA ILE A 9 -2.72 -1.55 4.95
C ILE A 9 -4.12 -1.12 4.51
N GLU A 10 -4.90 -2.03 3.90
CA GLU A 10 -6.25 -1.72 3.43
C GLU A 10 -7.17 -1.31 4.58
N LYS A 11 -7.12 -2.04 5.69
CA LYS A 11 -7.87 -1.69 6.91
C LYS A 11 -7.48 -0.31 7.44
N LEU A 12 -6.19 -0.02 7.50
CA LEU A 12 -5.70 1.27 7.98
C LEU A 12 -6.03 2.42 7.02
N ARG A 13 -6.05 2.18 5.70
CA ARG A 13 -6.49 3.16 4.72
C ARG A 13 -7.94 3.56 4.95
N ILE A 14 -8.83 2.59 5.13
CA ILE A 14 -10.25 2.84 5.44
C ILE A 14 -10.40 3.59 6.76
N ILE A 15 -9.62 3.25 7.80
CA ILE A 15 -9.63 3.97 9.07
C ILE A 15 -9.22 5.43 8.87
N MET A 16 -8.14 5.69 8.11
CA MET A 16 -7.68 7.05 7.82
C MET A 16 -8.72 7.85 7.02
N GLU A 17 -9.32 7.25 5.99
CA GLU A 17 -10.41 7.85 5.20
C GLU A 17 -11.59 8.23 6.11
N ASN A 18 -12.09 7.29 6.92
CA ASN A 18 -13.21 7.55 7.84
C ASN A 18 -12.87 8.61 8.91
N THR A 19 -11.63 8.60 9.42
CA THR A 19 -11.20 9.58 10.44
C THR A 19 -11.13 10.97 9.82
N PHE A 20 -10.61 11.09 8.60
CA PHE A 20 -10.63 12.36 7.90
C PHE A 20 -12.07 12.82 7.60
N ASP A 21 -12.96 11.91 7.19
CA ASP A 21 -14.35 12.24 6.92
C ASP A 21 -15.09 12.77 8.17
N GLU A 22 -14.76 12.25 9.35
CA GLU A 22 -15.32 12.70 10.63
C GLU A 22 -14.78 14.09 11.05
N PHE A 23 -13.47 14.29 11.03
CA PHE A 23 -12.84 15.51 11.57
C PHE A 23 -12.65 16.62 10.54
N GLN A 24 -12.68 16.31 9.25
CA GLN A 24 -12.49 17.24 8.12
C GLN A 24 -11.20 18.10 8.24
N SER A 25 -10.15 17.56 8.88
CA SER A 25 -8.91 18.29 9.16
C SER A 25 -7.69 17.39 9.15
N PHE A 26 -6.71 17.70 8.31
CA PHE A 26 -5.45 16.95 8.23
C PHE A 26 -4.50 17.15 9.42
N VAL A 27 -4.75 18.17 10.24
CA VAL A 27 -3.94 18.47 11.43
C VAL A 27 -4.63 18.03 12.72
N ASP A 28 -5.81 17.41 12.62
CA ASP A 28 -6.47 16.83 13.77
C ASP A 28 -5.60 15.71 14.37
N PRO A 29 -5.40 15.66 15.70
CA PRO A 29 -4.60 14.62 16.33
C PRO A 29 -5.02 13.19 15.96
N SER A 30 -6.31 12.93 15.77
CA SER A 30 -6.84 11.63 15.39
C SER A 30 -6.46 11.26 13.96
N VAL A 31 -6.56 12.23 13.04
CA VAL A 31 -6.15 12.05 11.64
C VAL A 31 -4.63 11.84 11.55
N LEU A 32 -3.85 12.60 12.32
CA LEU A 32 -2.40 12.42 12.40
C LEU A 32 -2.01 11.04 12.95
N LEU A 33 -2.70 10.55 13.99
CA LEU A 33 -2.48 9.20 14.53
C LEU A 33 -2.84 8.11 13.51
N ALA A 34 -3.97 8.25 12.81
CA ALA A 34 -4.37 7.32 11.75
C ALA A 34 -3.36 7.31 10.60
N SER A 35 -2.86 8.50 10.21
CA SER A 35 -1.80 8.64 9.20
C SER A 35 -0.51 7.94 9.63
N GLN A 36 -0.06 8.17 10.87
CA GLN A 36 1.16 7.54 11.39
C GLN A 36 1.04 6.00 11.40
N ALA A 37 -0.11 5.47 11.83
CA ALA A 37 -0.34 4.03 11.85
C ALA A 37 -0.29 3.41 10.44
N LEU A 38 -0.84 4.13 9.44
CA LEU A 38 -0.78 3.72 8.03
C LEU A 38 0.66 3.75 7.50
N ASP A 39 1.42 4.79 7.80
CA ASP A 39 2.84 4.91 7.41
C ASP A 39 3.69 3.79 8.01
N ASP A 40 3.49 3.48 9.30
CA ASP A 40 4.18 2.39 9.96
C ASP A 40 3.87 1.04 9.30
N ALA A 41 2.60 0.80 8.95
CA ALA A 41 2.20 -0.41 8.25
C ALA A 41 2.82 -0.51 6.85
N LEU A 42 2.95 0.61 6.12
CA LEU A 42 3.64 0.65 4.82
C LEU A 42 5.12 0.33 4.95
N VAL A 43 5.78 0.79 6.02
CA VAL A 43 7.18 0.44 6.33
C VAL A 43 7.31 -1.06 6.60
N GLN A 44 6.40 -1.65 7.38
CA GLN A 44 6.43 -3.10 7.64
C GLN A 44 6.10 -3.91 6.38
N TYR A 45 5.20 -3.43 5.52
CA TYR A 45 4.87 -4.08 4.27
C TYR A 45 6.09 -4.25 3.36
N ARG A 46 7.01 -3.28 3.32
CA ARG A 46 8.28 -3.39 2.57
C ARG A 46 9.16 -4.56 3.03
N LYS A 47 8.96 -5.06 4.25
CA LYS A 47 9.65 -6.22 4.81
C LYS A 47 8.90 -7.54 4.58
N CYS A 48 7.71 -7.51 3.97
CA CYS A 48 6.93 -8.71 3.69
C CYS A 48 7.72 -9.66 2.77
N PRO A 49 7.81 -10.97 3.09
CA PRO A 49 8.51 -11.95 2.24
C PRO A 49 7.97 -12.00 0.80
N MET A 50 6.68 -11.72 0.63
CA MET A 50 6.01 -11.68 -0.67
C MET A 50 5.90 -10.27 -1.26
N PHE A 51 6.60 -9.26 -0.71
CA PHE A 51 6.49 -7.87 -1.15
C PHE A 51 6.61 -7.70 -2.67
N ASN A 52 7.59 -8.37 -3.28
CA ASN A 52 7.78 -8.32 -4.73
C ASN A 52 6.61 -8.92 -5.50
N GLN A 53 6.04 -10.05 -5.04
CA GLN A 53 4.90 -10.70 -5.69
C GLN A 53 3.62 -9.86 -5.52
N CYS A 54 3.40 -9.31 -4.33
CA CYS A 54 2.26 -8.45 -4.03
C CYS A 54 2.25 -7.12 -4.81
N ASN A 55 3.42 -6.67 -5.29
CA ASN A 55 3.56 -5.46 -6.11
C ASN A 55 3.75 -5.76 -7.61
N GLN A 56 3.46 -6.99 -8.08
CA GLN A 56 3.47 -7.32 -9.51
C GLN A 56 2.21 -6.83 -10.26
N TRP A 57 1.24 -6.25 -9.57
CA TRP A 57 0.08 -5.62 -10.21
C TRP A 57 0.52 -4.48 -11.13
N GLY A 58 0.28 -4.64 -12.44
CA GLY A 58 0.70 -3.71 -13.50
C GLY A 58 1.94 -4.13 -14.31
N ARG A 59 2.60 -5.26 -14.01
CA ARG A 59 3.74 -5.78 -14.82
C ARG A 59 3.34 -6.54 -16.10
N THR A 60 2.25 -6.17 -16.78
CA THR A 60 1.94 -6.70 -18.12
C THR A 60 2.40 -5.78 -19.26
N CYS A 61 3.16 -4.72 -18.98
CA CYS A 61 3.81 -3.94 -20.02
C CYS A 61 5.31 -3.82 -19.72
N THR A 62 6.16 -4.28 -20.65
CA THR A 62 7.57 -3.90 -20.86
C THR A 62 8.75 -4.74 -20.34
N GLU A 63 8.57 -5.90 -19.70
CA GLU A 63 9.73 -6.83 -19.49
C GLU A 63 9.76 -7.98 -20.52
N GLU A 64 8.60 -8.48 -20.97
CA GLU A 64 8.59 -9.49 -22.05
C GLU A 64 8.95 -8.92 -23.43
N LYS A 65 8.80 -7.61 -23.66
CA LYS A 65 9.25 -6.98 -24.91
C LYS A 65 10.75 -6.69 -24.98
N LYS A 66 11.48 -6.67 -23.85
CA LYS A 66 12.95 -6.50 -23.88
C LYS A 66 13.69 -7.77 -24.28
N LYS A 67 13.12 -8.95 -24.02
CA LYS A 67 13.73 -10.23 -24.44
C LYS A 67 13.43 -10.62 -25.89
N LEU A 68 12.38 -10.06 -26.50
CA LEU A 68 12.00 -10.40 -27.90
C LEU A 68 12.64 -9.50 -28.96
N MET A 69 13.37 -8.44 -28.58
CA MET A 69 14.07 -7.54 -29.52
C MET A 69 15.60 -7.62 -29.43
N ALA A 70 16.13 -8.54 -28.61
CA ALA A 70 17.56 -8.82 -28.48
C ALA A 70 17.93 -10.22 -29.01
N GLY A 71 17.16 -10.72 -29.98
CA GLY A 71 17.41 -11.95 -30.73
C GLY A 71 17.39 -11.66 -32.22
#